data_AF-A0A7D7S8Q5-F1
#
_entry.id   AF-A0A7D7S8Q5-F1
#
_cell.length_a   1.000
_cell.length_b   1.000
_cell.length_c   1.000
_cell.angle_alpha   90.00
_cell.angle_beta   90.00
_cell.angle_gamma   90.00
#
_symmetry.space_group_name_H-M   'P 1'
#
loop_
_entity.id
_entity.type
_entity.pdbx_description
1 polymer ?
#
loop_
_entity_poly.entity_id
_entity_poly.type
_entity_poly.pdbx_seq_one_letter_code
_entity_poly.pdbx_strand_id
1 'polypeptide(L)'
;MSAPLVPDYLDRIHIVLSRTSHPANIGAAARAMKTMGLSRLTLVSPNLMATPMTPQPPVFRPEVAADFALPEESFILASGAADVLDNARIVADLDEALADTVISCALTSRRRELSAPLQTPRELTPELLQAAQNGFQVALVFGNETFGLSIDEVQRCNRLLTISGNPAYFSLNLAQAVQVVCYEIFSQTGVRMTQLQAEAAPATHAQVAGMVAHLESVMQELDFFRRRNGERMIRRLHSLFARAEPSSEDIDLLRGFFRTVSKRAGQAALATQPSHSSKGPTMTQEDKNHTCDVTPAAEMEAEERELIIDDSVADLIEYADGPISDAEIEAERLHLSDIKPKPEDH
;
A
#
# COMPACT_ATOMS: atom_id res chain seq x y z
N MET A 1 -5.11 -1.86 22.60
CA MET A 1 -6.18 -1.72 21.59
C MET A 1 -6.54 -3.13 21.14
N SER A 2 -7.82 -3.52 21.09
CA SER A 2 -8.18 -4.87 20.64
C SER A 2 -7.85 -4.99 19.15
N ALA A 3 -7.27 -6.12 18.73
CA ALA A 3 -7.07 -6.40 17.32
C ALA A 3 -8.40 -6.18 16.56
N PRO A 4 -8.36 -5.64 15.32
CA PRO A 4 -9.55 -5.56 14.51
C PRO A 4 -10.17 -6.96 14.40
N LEU A 5 -11.40 -7.10 14.91
CA LEU A 5 -12.08 -8.39 14.95
C LEU A 5 -12.51 -8.71 13.52
N VAL A 6 -12.07 -9.88 13.04
CA VAL A 6 -12.57 -10.47 11.80
C VAL A 6 -14.08 -10.63 11.94
N PRO A 7 -14.91 -10.16 10.98
CA PRO A 7 -16.36 -10.21 11.16
C PRO A 7 -16.89 -11.64 11.20
N ASP A 8 -17.71 -11.95 12.21
CA ASP A 8 -18.28 -13.29 12.45
C ASP A 8 -19.07 -13.84 11.25
N TYR A 9 -19.64 -12.97 10.41
CA TYR A 9 -20.39 -13.42 9.22
C TYR A 9 -19.50 -14.10 8.18
N LEU A 10 -18.17 -13.94 8.22
CA LEU A 10 -17.27 -14.66 7.31
C LEU A 10 -17.28 -16.18 7.54
N ASP A 11 -17.66 -16.64 8.75
CA ASP A 11 -17.86 -18.07 9.03
C ASP A 11 -19.02 -18.69 8.24
N ARG A 12 -19.83 -17.88 7.55
CA ARG A 12 -20.93 -18.33 6.69
C ARG A 12 -20.55 -18.41 5.21
N ILE A 13 -19.30 -18.11 4.88
CA ILE A 13 -18.78 -18.20 3.52
C ILE A 13 -17.92 -19.45 3.41
N HIS A 14 -18.37 -20.38 2.58
CA HIS A 14 -17.74 -21.69 2.38
C HIS A 14 -16.95 -21.70 1.10
N ILE A 15 -15.69 -22.11 1.19
CA ILE A 15 -14.88 -22.44 0.02
C ILE A 15 -15.05 -23.92 -0.26
N VAL A 16 -15.50 -24.25 -1.47
CA VAL A 16 -15.74 -25.63 -1.91
C VAL A 16 -14.75 -25.97 -3.02
N LEU A 17 -13.87 -26.94 -2.78
CA LEU A 17 -12.93 -27.43 -3.80
C LEU A 17 -13.44 -28.77 -4.32
N SER A 18 -13.82 -28.81 -5.60
CA SER A 18 -14.34 -30.00 -6.25
C SER A 18 -13.28 -30.70 -7.09
N ARG A 19 -13.12 -32.01 -6.84
CA ARG A 19 -12.25 -32.91 -7.60
C ARG A 19 -10.82 -32.41 -7.73
N THR A 20 -10.29 -31.81 -6.65
CA THR A 20 -8.92 -31.30 -6.61
C THR A 20 -7.92 -32.43 -6.86
N SER A 21 -6.91 -32.17 -7.68
CA SER A 21 -5.89 -33.16 -8.03
C SER A 21 -4.57 -32.96 -7.30
N HIS A 22 -4.08 -31.74 -7.12
CA HIS A 22 -2.79 -31.54 -6.48
C HIS A 22 -2.95 -31.31 -4.98
N PRO A 23 -2.35 -32.14 -4.10
CA PRO A 23 -2.44 -31.95 -2.65
C PRO A 23 -1.96 -30.56 -2.18
N ALA A 24 -0.85 -30.09 -2.74
CA ALA A 24 -0.33 -28.75 -2.51
C ALA A 24 -1.37 -27.62 -2.71
N ASN A 25 -2.29 -27.75 -3.66
CA ASN A 25 -3.32 -26.73 -3.89
C ASN A 25 -4.36 -26.68 -2.78
N ILE A 26 -4.66 -27.81 -2.13
CA ILE A 26 -5.57 -27.85 -0.97
C ILE A 26 -4.95 -27.07 0.18
N GLY A 27 -3.67 -27.34 0.48
CA GLY A 27 -2.93 -26.62 1.52
C GLY A 27 -2.79 -25.12 1.21
N ALA A 28 -2.39 -24.78 -0.01
CA ALA A 28 -2.25 -23.39 -0.42
C ALA A 28 -3.59 -22.63 -0.43
N ALA A 29 -4.71 -23.29 -0.79
CA ALA A 29 -6.05 -22.73 -0.69
C ALA A 29 -6.43 -22.46 0.78
N ALA A 30 -6.20 -23.41 1.69
CA ALA A 30 -6.45 -23.21 3.12
C ALA A 30 -5.62 -22.05 3.70
N ARG A 31 -4.36 -21.93 3.29
CA ARG A 31 -3.50 -20.78 3.65
C ARG A 31 -4.08 -19.46 3.13
N ALA A 32 -4.53 -19.43 1.88
CA ALA A 32 -5.14 -18.24 1.28
C ALA A 32 -6.43 -17.83 2.02
N MET A 33 -7.26 -18.81 2.38
CA MET A 33 -8.48 -18.62 3.16
C MET A 33 -8.19 -18.01 4.52
N LYS A 34 -7.31 -18.65 5.31
CA LYS A 34 -7.01 -18.20 6.68
C LYS A 34 -6.38 -16.80 6.69
N THR A 35 -5.54 -16.50 5.71
CA THR A 35 -4.94 -15.16 5.54
C THR A 35 -6.01 -14.07 5.36
N MET A 36 -7.15 -14.43 4.76
CA MET A 36 -8.28 -13.53 4.49
C MET A 36 -9.45 -13.72 5.48
N GLY A 37 -9.22 -14.37 6.61
CA GLY A 37 -10.23 -14.54 7.67
C GLY A 37 -11.34 -15.55 7.37
N LEU A 38 -11.14 -16.43 6.37
CA LEU A 38 -12.07 -17.51 6.02
C LEU A 38 -11.61 -18.83 6.61
N SER A 39 -12.56 -19.61 7.14
CA SER A 39 -12.27 -20.82 7.94
C SER A 39 -12.99 -22.08 7.44
N ARG A 40 -14.05 -21.94 6.62
CA ARG A 40 -14.92 -23.04 6.18
C ARG A 40 -14.49 -23.60 4.83
N LEU A 41 -13.80 -24.75 4.86
CA LEU A 41 -13.40 -25.51 3.69
C LEU A 41 -14.28 -26.76 3.54
N THR A 42 -14.76 -27.02 2.33
CA THR A 42 -15.36 -28.31 1.95
C THR A 42 -14.62 -28.89 0.75
N LEU A 43 -14.26 -30.16 0.81
CA LEU A 43 -13.67 -30.92 -0.30
C LEU A 43 -14.73 -31.88 -0.86
N VAL A 44 -14.98 -31.79 -2.16
CA VAL A 44 -15.94 -32.66 -2.86
C VAL A 44 -15.16 -33.64 -3.73
N SER A 45 -15.28 -34.94 -3.42
CA SER A 45 -14.64 -36.01 -4.19
C SER A 45 -13.18 -35.73 -4.59
N PRO A 46 -12.26 -35.46 -3.64
CA PRO A 46 -10.85 -35.19 -3.96
C PRO A 46 -10.22 -36.36 -4.75
N ASN A 47 -9.54 -36.05 -5.85
CA ASN A 47 -8.95 -37.05 -6.74
C ASN A 47 -7.45 -36.80 -6.89
N LEU A 48 -6.72 -37.05 -5.79
CA LEU A 48 -5.34 -36.65 -5.64
C LEU A 48 -4.40 -37.43 -6.55
N MET A 49 -3.54 -36.71 -7.28
CA MET A 49 -2.48 -37.29 -8.08
C MET A 49 -1.24 -37.58 -7.23
N ALA A 50 -0.40 -38.50 -7.71
CA ALA A 50 0.90 -38.73 -7.10
C ALA A 50 1.83 -37.53 -7.35
N THR A 51 2.59 -37.14 -6.34
CA THR A 51 3.60 -36.07 -6.39
C THR A 51 4.92 -36.60 -5.81
N PRO A 52 6.05 -35.88 -5.97
CA PRO A 52 7.28 -36.25 -5.29
C PRO A 52 7.16 -36.33 -3.76
N MET A 53 6.27 -35.55 -3.15
CA MET A 53 6.02 -35.55 -1.69
C MET A 53 4.91 -36.52 -1.27
N THR A 54 4.01 -36.85 -2.20
CA THR A 54 2.93 -37.81 -2.01
C THR A 54 2.99 -38.89 -3.11
N PRO A 55 3.95 -39.83 -3.08
CA PRO A 55 4.08 -40.83 -4.13
C PRO A 55 2.90 -41.81 -4.20
N GLN A 56 2.23 -42.03 -3.06
CA GLN A 56 1.07 -42.89 -2.93
C GLN A 56 -0.09 -42.05 -2.36
N PRO A 57 -0.86 -41.35 -3.22
CA PRO A 57 -1.95 -40.53 -2.76
C PRO A 57 -3.09 -41.38 -2.18
N PRO A 58 -3.79 -40.90 -1.14
CA PRO A 58 -4.98 -41.54 -0.63
C PRO A 58 -6.06 -41.59 -1.72
N VAL A 59 -6.76 -42.71 -1.82
CA VAL A 59 -7.84 -42.91 -2.79
C VAL A 59 -9.17 -42.60 -2.13
N PHE A 60 -9.90 -41.63 -2.69
CA PHE A 60 -11.22 -41.26 -2.19
C PHE A 60 -12.24 -42.38 -2.46
N ARG A 61 -13.07 -42.66 -1.46
CA ARG A 61 -14.15 -43.65 -1.52
C ARG A 61 -15.46 -42.99 -1.05
N PRO A 62 -16.46 -42.82 -1.92
CA PRO A 62 -17.70 -42.13 -1.58
C PRO A 62 -18.42 -42.70 -0.36
N GLU A 63 -18.35 -44.00 -0.14
CA GLU A 63 -19.06 -44.71 0.94
C GLU A 63 -18.52 -44.38 2.33
N VAL A 64 -17.27 -43.92 2.41
CA VAL A 64 -16.55 -43.58 3.63
C VAL A 64 -15.82 -42.24 3.47
N ALA A 65 -16.49 -41.26 2.87
CA ALA A 65 -15.91 -39.95 2.54
C ALA A 65 -15.28 -39.24 3.76
N ALA A 66 -15.90 -39.37 4.94
CA ALA A 66 -15.42 -38.78 6.19
C ALA A 66 -14.10 -39.39 6.70
N ASP A 67 -13.76 -40.62 6.29
CA ASP A 67 -12.52 -41.29 6.68
C ASP A 67 -11.32 -40.89 5.80
N PHE A 68 -11.55 -40.08 4.76
CA PHE A 68 -10.50 -39.65 3.86
C PHE A 68 -9.49 -38.74 4.56
N ALA A 69 -8.27 -39.23 4.76
CA ALA A 69 -7.18 -38.43 5.30
C ALA A 69 -6.45 -37.68 4.19
N LEU A 70 -6.25 -36.37 4.37
CA LEU A 70 -5.39 -35.59 3.49
C LEU A 70 -3.92 -36.00 3.68
N PRO A 71 -3.10 -36.00 2.62
CA PRO A 71 -1.68 -36.30 2.73
C PRO A 71 -0.93 -35.16 3.42
N GLU A 72 0.22 -35.48 4.03
CA GLU A 72 1.09 -34.54 4.74
C GLU A 72 1.47 -33.31 3.90
N GLU A 73 1.62 -33.48 2.58
CA GLU A 73 1.90 -32.38 1.65
C GLU A 73 0.86 -31.25 1.75
N SER A 74 -0.43 -31.57 1.90
CA SER A 74 -1.48 -30.57 2.10
C SER A 74 -1.25 -29.75 3.37
N PHE A 75 -0.88 -30.40 4.47
CA PHE A 75 -0.62 -29.75 5.75
C PHE A 75 0.64 -28.88 5.72
N ILE A 76 1.70 -29.35 5.07
CA ILE A 76 2.94 -28.57 4.86
C ILE A 76 2.63 -27.27 4.10
N LEU A 77 1.85 -27.35 3.02
CA LEU A 77 1.51 -26.17 2.22
C LEU A 77 0.50 -25.24 2.90
N ALA A 78 -0.32 -25.75 3.83
CA ALA A 78 -1.18 -24.93 4.67
C ALA A 78 -0.39 -24.10 5.69
N SER A 79 0.80 -24.56 6.11
CA SER A 79 1.65 -23.86 7.09
C SER A 79 0.85 -23.56 8.37
N GLY A 80 0.69 -22.29 8.76
CA GLY A 80 -0.11 -21.88 9.92
C GLY A 80 -1.63 -22.07 9.78
N ALA A 81 -2.12 -22.64 8.67
CA ALA A 81 -3.54 -22.87 8.38
C ALA A 81 -3.97 -24.35 8.42
N ALA A 82 -3.20 -25.21 9.10
CA ALA A 82 -3.53 -26.63 9.25
C ALA A 82 -4.92 -26.86 9.89
N ASP A 83 -5.34 -25.99 10.81
CA ASP A 83 -6.66 -26.01 11.43
C ASP A 83 -7.81 -25.88 10.42
N VAL A 84 -7.63 -25.16 9.31
CA VAL A 84 -8.64 -25.10 8.24
C VAL A 84 -8.80 -26.46 7.56
N LEU A 85 -7.70 -27.22 7.42
CA LEU A 85 -7.72 -28.58 6.89
C LEU A 85 -8.30 -29.57 7.89
N ASP A 86 -7.92 -29.47 9.16
CA ASP A 86 -8.42 -30.34 10.24
C ASP A 86 -9.95 -30.25 10.39
N ASN A 87 -10.49 -29.05 10.17
CA ASN A 87 -11.93 -28.78 10.23
C ASN A 87 -12.62 -28.87 8.85
N ALA A 88 -11.90 -29.26 7.79
CA ALA A 88 -12.48 -29.35 6.45
C ALA A 88 -13.51 -30.48 6.40
N ARG A 89 -14.69 -30.18 5.84
CA ARG A 89 -15.69 -31.20 5.56
C ARG A 89 -15.35 -31.92 4.25
N ILE A 90 -15.39 -33.24 4.23
CA ILE A 90 -15.13 -34.03 3.02
C ILE A 90 -16.40 -34.79 2.66
N VAL A 91 -16.89 -34.57 1.45
CA VAL A 91 -18.18 -35.09 0.98
C VAL A 91 -18.05 -35.75 -0.40
N ALA A 92 -19.01 -36.61 -0.73
CA ALA A 92 -19.00 -37.32 -2.00
C ALA A 92 -19.52 -36.47 -3.17
N ASP A 93 -20.56 -35.67 -2.94
CA ASP A 93 -21.26 -34.98 -4.02
C ASP A 93 -21.43 -33.49 -3.73
N LEU A 94 -21.54 -32.70 -4.80
CA LEU A 94 -21.65 -31.24 -4.70
C LEU A 94 -22.98 -30.81 -4.04
N ASP A 95 -24.08 -31.54 -4.21
CA ASP A 95 -25.36 -31.20 -3.57
C ASP A 95 -25.24 -31.29 -2.04
N GLU A 96 -24.47 -32.24 -1.52
CA GLU A 96 -24.18 -32.34 -0.08
C GLU A 96 -23.37 -31.12 0.41
N ALA A 97 -22.42 -30.66 -0.40
CA ALA A 97 -21.66 -29.44 -0.08
C ALA A 97 -22.56 -28.18 -0.07
N LEU A 98 -23.54 -28.12 -0.96
CA LEU A 98 -24.39 -26.94 -1.19
C LEU A 98 -25.71 -26.95 -0.41
N ALA A 99 -26.05 -28.05 0.28
CA ALA A 99 -27.38 -28.31 0.86
C ALA A 99 -27.94 -27.14 1.70
N ASP A 100 -27.10 -26.48 2.50
CA ASP A 100 -27.52 -25.42 3.43
C ASP A 100 -27.30 -23.99 2.86
N THR A 101 -26.89 -23.87 1.60
CA THR A 101 -26.50 -22.59 0.98
C THR A 101 -27.64 -21.92 0.23
N VAL A 102 -27.72 -20.59 0.34
CA VAL A 102 -28.70 -19.79 -0.44
C VAL A 102 -28.08 -19.20 -1.70
N ILE A 103 -26.77 -18.98 -1.69
CA ILE A 103 -26.00 -18.54 -2.86
C ILE A 103 -24.86 -19.53 -3.07
N SER A 104 -24.72 -20.01 -4.30
CA SER A 104 -23.67 -20.91 -4.74
C SER A 104 -23.06 -20.39 -6.04
N CYS A 105 -21.77 -20.09 -6.01
CA CYS A 105 -21.06 -19.46 -7.12
C CYS A 105 -20.11 -20.46 -7.79
N ALA A 106 -20.36 -20.80 -9.04
CA ALA A 106 -19.44 -21.60 -9.84
C ALA A 106 -18.34 -20.71 -10.42
N LEU A 107 -17.08 -20.96 -10.05
CA LEU A 107 -15.94 -20.32 -10.69
C LEU A 107 -15.66 -20.98 -12.05
N THR A 108 -15.71 -20.19 -13.11
CA THR A 108 -15.47 -20.67 -14.48
C THR A 108 -14.73 -19.65 -15.34
N SER A 109 -13.93 -20.17 -16.27
CA SER A 109 -13.27 -19.40 -17.32
C SER A 109 -13.93 -19.58 -18.70
N ARG A 110 -14.93 -20.46 -18.82
CA ARG A 110 -15.52 -20.89 -20.10
C ARG A 110 -16.75 -20.06 -20.44
N ARG A 111 -16.71 -19.35 -21.58
CA ARG A 111 -17.83 -18.50 -22.08
C ARG A 111 -18.92 -19.25 -22.86
N ARG A 112 -18.64 -20.42 -23.43
CA ARG A 112 -19.37 -20.91 -24.62
C ARG A 112 -20.63 -21.73 -24.34
N GLU A 113 -20.89 -22.11 -23.10
CA GLU A 113 -21.95 -23.09 -22.76
C GLU A 113 -22.96 -22.55 -21.72
N LEU A 114 -22.86 -21.27 -21.33
CA LEU A 114 -23.60 -20.71 -20.20
C LEU A 114 -24.51 -19.57 -20.68
N SER A 115 -25.81 -19.68 -20.38
CA SER A 115 -26.82 -18.67 -20.73
C SER A 115 -26.91 -17.52 -19.74
N ALA A 116 -26.39 -17.69 -18.52
CA ALA A 116 -26.41 -16.68 -17.47
C ALA A 116 -25.19 -15.74 -17.56
N PRO A 117 -25.33 -14.46 -17.16
CA PRO A 117 -24.23 -13.51 -17.18
C PRO A 117 -23.13 -13.92 -16.18
N LEU A 118 -21.88 -13.78 -16.61
CA LEU A 118 -20.71 -13.94 -15.74
C LEU A 118 -20.50 -12.67 -14.94
N GLN A 119 -20.23 -12.80 -13.64
CA GLN A 119 -19.88 -11.70 -12.75
C GLN A 119 -18.45 -11.87 -12.25
N THR A 120 -17.77 -10.76 -12.00
CA THR A 120 -16.44 -10.75 -11.38
C THR A 120 -16.54 -10.86 -9.85
N PRO A 121 -15.45 -11.27 -9.16
CA PRO A 121 -15.42 -11.24 -7.69
C PRO A 121 -15.84 -9.89 -7.13
N ARG A 122 -15.39 -8.79 -7.75
CA ARG A 122 -15.71 -7.43 -7.32
C ARG A 122 -17.20 -7.12 -7.36
N GLU A 123 -17.87 -7.57 -8.42
CA GLU A 123 -19.30 -7.33 -8.62
C GLU A 123 -20.16 -8.22 -7.73
N LEU A 124 -19.73 -9.46 -7.48
CA LEU A 124 -20.53 -10.44 -6.74
C LEU A 124 -20.35 -10.34 -5.22
N THR A 125 -19.17 -9.95 -4.74
CA THR A 125 -18.84 -9.88 -3.31
C THR A 125 -19.88 -9.11 -2.45
N PRO A 126 -20.42 -7.95 -2.86
CA PRO A 126 -21.44 -7.26 -2.09
C PRO A 126 -22.68 -8.11 -1.80
N GLU A 127 -23.12 -8.90 -2.79
CA GLU A 127 -24.27 -9.82 -2.63
C GLU A 127 -23.93 -10.94 -1.62
N LEU A 128 -22.74 -11.53 -1.72
CA LEU A 128 -22.28 -12.60 -0.82
C LEU A 128 -22.18 -12.12 0.63
N LEU A 129 -21.56 -10.95 0.83
CA LEU A 129 -21.41 -10.36 2.15
C LEU A 129 -22.77 -10.02 2.76
N GLN A 130 -23.71 -9.46 1.97
CA GLN A 130 -25.05 -9.14 2.44
C GLN A 130 -25.83 -10.40 2.87
N ALA A 131 -25.74 -11.49 2.09
CA ALA A 131 -26.38 -12.75 2.44
C ALA A 131 -25.79 -13.36 3.73
N ALA A 132 -24.45 -13.35 3.86
CA ALA A 132 -23.76 -13.80 5.06
C ALA A 132 -24.14 -12.97 6.30
N GLN A 133 -24.20 -11.64 6.17
CA GLN A 133 -24.64 -10.73 7.23
C GLN A 133 -26.10 -11.00 7.66
N ASN A 134 -26.96 -11.40 6.73
CA ASN A 134 -28.33 -11.79 7.00
C ASN A 134 -28.46 -13.21 7.60
N GLY A 135 -27.33 -13.88 7.86
CA GLY A 135 -27.30 -15.18 8.52
C GLY A 135 -27.36 -16.38 7.57
N PHE A 136 -27.35 -16.17 6.26
CA PHE A 136 -27.42 -17.26 5.29
C PHE A 136 -26.04 -17.83 4.93
N GLN A 137 -25.97 -19.11 4.58
CA GLN A 137 -24.74 -19.74 4.11
C GLN A 137 -24.53 -19.48 2.63
N VAL A 138 -23.28 -19.24 2.25
CA VAL A 138 -22.86 -18.96 0.87
C VAL A 138 -21.71 -19.90 0.50
N ALA A 139 -21.71 -20.43 -0.72
CA ALA A 139 -20.63 -21.27 -1.23
C ALA A 139 -19.96 -20.70 -2.48
N LEU A 140 -18.64 -20.77 -2.52
CA LEU A 140 -17.80 -20.47 -3.67
C LEU A 140 -17.13 -21.76 -4.14
N VAL A 141 -17.52 -22.22 -5.32
CA VAL A 141 -17.17 -23.55 -5.84
C VAL A 141 -16.06 -23.41 -6.88
N PHE A 142 -14.95 -24.10 -6.61
CA PHE A 142 -13.77 -24.15 -7.45
C PHE A 142 -13.60 -25.57 -7.97
N GLY A 143 -13.31 -25.71 -9.27
CA GLY A 143 -13.17 -27.02 -9.90
C GLY A 143 -11.74 -27.55 -9.91
N ASN A 144 -11.59 -28.69 -10.58
CA ASN A 144 -10.31 -29.31 -10.86
C ASN A 144 -9.36 -28.37 -11.61
N GLU A 145 -8.06 -28.48 -11.36
CA GLU A 145 -7.01 -27.63 -11.93
C GLU A 145 -6.95 -27.67 -13.46
N THR A 146 -7.17 -28.84 -14.06
CA THR A 146 -7.05 -29.05 -15.51
C THR A 146 -8.38 -28.84 -16.21
N PHE A 147 -9.45 -29.38 -15.64
CA PHE A 147 -10.75 -29.43 -16.31
C PHE A 147 -11.73 -28.35 -15.83
N GLY A 148 -11.45 -27.68 -14.71
CA GLY A 148 -12.41 -26.83 -14.03
C GLY A 148 -13.61 -27.62 -13.52
N LEU A 149 -14.72 -26.91 -13.34
CA LEU A 149 -16.02 -27.51 -13.06
C LEU A 149 -16.60 -28.13 -14.34
N SER A 150 -17.24 -29.28 -14.18
CA SER A 150 -18.09 -29.90 -15.19
C SER A 150 -19.35 -29.06 -15.39
N ILE A 151 -20.03 -29.28 -16.52
CA ILE A 151 -21.30 -28.59 -16.82
C ILE A 151 -22.33 -28.87 -15.72
N ASP A 152 -22.42 -30.12 -15.27
CA ASP A 152 -23.36 -30.54 -14.23
C ASP A 152 -23.09 -29.82 -12.89
N GLU A 153 -21.81 -29.66 -12.51
CA GLU A 153 -21.44 -28.91 -11.30
C GLU A 153 -21.76 -27.41 -11.44
N VAL A 154 -21.56 -26.83 -12.63
CA VAL A 154 -21.91 -25.43 -12.88
C VAL A 154 -23.42 -25.23 -12.80
N GLN A 155 -24.23 -26.16 -13.30
CA GLN A 155 -25.70 -26.10 -13.27
C GLN A 155 -26.29 -26.21 -11.86
N ARG A 156 -25.57 -26.81 -10.91
CA ARG A 156 -25.95 -26.86 -9.49
C ARG A 156 -25.70 -25.53 -8.76
N CYS A 157 -24.94 -24.62 -9.37
CA CYS A 157 -24.67 -23.30 -8.82
C CYS A 157 -25.67 -22.26 -9.36
N ASN A 158 -26.08 -21.32 -8.51
CA ASN A 158 -27.04 -20.27 -8.88
C ASN A 158 -26.39 -18.92 -9.28
N ARG A 159 -25.06 -18.81 -9.22
CA ARG A 159 -24.28 -17.68 -9.74
C ARG A 159 -23.07 -18.18 -10.53
N LEU A 160 -22.65 -17.40 -11.52
CA LEU A 160 -21.45 -17.65 -12.31
C LEU A 160 -20.40 -16.59 -12.00
N LEU A 161 -19.24 -17.04 -11.54
CA LEU A 161 -18.13 -16.19 -11.14
C LEU A 161 -16.96 -16.38 -12.12
N THR A 162 -16.35 -15.29 -12.59
CA THR A 162 -15.15 -15.34 -13.43
C THR A 162 -14.13 -14.31 -12.96
N ILE A 163 -12.87 -14.71 -12.83
CA ILE A 163 -11.78 -13.78 -12.51
C ILE A 163 -11.28 -13.19 -13.83
N SER A 164 -11.57 -11.91 -14.07
CA SER A 164 -11.07 -11.19 -15.24
C SER A 164 -9.54 -11.19 -15.32
N GLY A 165 -9.00 -11.25 -16.53
CA GLY A 165 -7.58 -11.45 -16.77
C GLY A 165 -7.22 -11.40 -18.24
N ASN A 166 -5.99 -11.77 -18.57
CA ASN A 166 -5.46 -11.71 -19.93
C ASN A 166 -6.22 -12.67 -20.88
N PRO A 167 -6.90 -12.19 -21.94
CA PRO A 167 -7.59 -13.06 -22.89
C PRO A 167 -6.68 -14.05 -23.63
N ALA A 168 -5.38 -13.75 -23.76
CA ALA A 168 -4.41 -14.60 -24.42
C ALA A 168 -3.89 -15.76 -23.53
N TYR A 169 -3.99 -15.62 -22.21
CA TYR A 169 -3.60 -16.64 -21.25
C TYR A 169 -4.50 -16.54 -20.01
N PHE A 170 -5.56 -17.32 -20.02
CA PHE A 170 -6.65 -17.25 -19.05
C PHE A 170 -6.75 -18.53 -18.23
N SER A 171 -5.62 -18.90 -17.60
CA SER A 171 -5.49 -20.07 -16.74
C SER A 171 -4.78 -19.66 -15.45
N LEU A 172 -5.55 -19.62 -14.36
CA LEU A 172 -5.03 -19.31 -13.04
C LEU A 172 -4.96 -20.61 -12.23
N ASN A 173 -3.88 -20.81 -11.47
CA ASN A 173 -3.79 -21.96 -10.58
C ASN A 173 -4.93 -21.93 -9.55
N LEU A 174 -5.39 -23.10 -9.09
CA LEU A 174 -6.51 -23.22 -8.15
C LEU A 174 -6.31 -22.37 -6.88
N ALA A 175 -5.15 -22.48 -6.21
CA ALA A 175 -4.88 -21.72 -5.01
C ALA A 175 -4.78 -20.21 -5.27
N GLN A 176 -4.29 -19.80 -6.44
CA GLN A 176 -4.29 -18.39 -6.86
C GLN A 176 -5.72 -17.87 -7.09
N ALA A 177 -6.59 -18.68 -7.68
CA ALA A 177 -8.00 -18.32 -7.87
C ALA A 177 -8.72 -18.19 -6.53
N VAL A 178 -8.51 -19.14 -5.61
CA VAL A 178 -8.99 -19.05 -4.22
C VAL A 178 -8.47 -17.77 -3.57
N GLN A 179 -7.18 -17.46 -3.72
CA GLN A 179 -6.57 -16.27 -3.13
C GLN A 179 -7.19 -14.96 -3.64
N VAL A 180 -7.44 -14.82 -4.94
CA VAL A 180 -8.06 -13.62 -5.52
C VAL A 180 -9.48 -13.45 -5.00
N VAL A 181 -10.26 -14.52 -4.94
CA VAL A 181 -11.65 -14.48 -4.43
C VAL A 181 -11.66 -14.17 -2.94
N CYS A 182 -10.85 -14.86 -2.14
CA CYS A 182 -10.75 -14.61 -0.70
C CYS A 182 -10.30 -13.17 -0.40
N TYR A 183 -9.35 -12.65 -1.19
CA TYR A 183 -8.90 -11.26 -1.08
C TYR A 183 -10.03 -10.28 -1.35
N GLU A 184 -10.78 -10.46 -2.44
CA GLU A 184 -11.87 -9.55 -2.78
C GLU A 184 -12.94 -9.54 -1.67
N ILE A 185 -13.28 -10.70 -1.11
CA ILE A 185 -14.19 -10.82 0.04
C ILE A 185 -13.69 -10.01 1.23
N PHE A 186 -12.45 -10.26 1.68
CA PHE A 186 -11.91 -9.58 2.86
C PHE A 186 -11.74 -8.08 2.62
N SER A 187 -11.33 -7.66 1.42
CA SER A 187 -11.14 -6.25 1.05
C SER A 187 -12.41 -5.41 1.18
N GLN A 188 -13.58 -6.06 1.05
CA GLN A 188 -14.88 -5.40 1.11
C GLN A 188 -15.56 -5.52 2.48
N THR A 189 -14.87 -6.08 3.50
CA THR A 189 -15.39 -6.14 4.88
C THR A 189 -15.32 -4.79 5.62
N GLY A 190 -14.53 -3.84 5.12
CA GLY A 190 -14.28 -2.55 5.78
C GLY A 190 -13.32 -2.63 6.99
N VAL A 191 -12.74 -3.80 7.27
CA VAL A 191 -11.73 -3.97 8.33
C VAL A 191 -10.50 -3.13 8.00
N ARG A 192 -10.10 -2.25 8.92
CA ARG A 192 -8.91 -1.39 8.77
C ARG A 192 -7.69 -2.07 9.34
N MET A 193 -6.56 -1.99 8.61
CA MET A 193 -5.26 -2.51 9.05
C MET A 193 -4.54 -1.54 10.00
N THR A 194 -5.23 -1.05 11.03
CA THR A 194 -4.69 -0.08 12.00
C THR A 194 -3.45 -0.60 12.71
N GLN A 195 -3.32 -1.92 12.89
CA GLN A 195 -2.13 -2.58 13.46
C GLN A 195 -0.86 -2.44 12.62
N LEU A 196 -0.97 -2.14 11.32
CA LEU A 196 0.17 -1.91 10.43
C LEU A 196 0.53 -0.43 10.30
N GLN A 197 -0.28 0.47 10.87
CA GLN A 197 -0.02 1.90 10.84
C GLN A 197 0.89 2.25 12.02
N ALA A 198 1.98 2.97 11.74
CA ALA A 198 2.78 3.56 12.80
C ALA A 198 1.93 4.60 13.55
N GLU A 199 1.90 4.52 14.88
CA GLU A 199 1.25 5.52 15.73
C GLU A 199 2.08 6.81 15.71
N ALA A 200 1.85 7.67 14.72
CA ALA A 200 2.42 9.01 14.70
C ALA A 200 1.40 9.98 15.33
N ALA A 201 1.78 10.63 16.44
CA ALA A 201 0.95 11.64 17.06
C ALA A 201 0.83 12.85 16.10
N PRO A 202 -0.37 13.23 15.65
CA PRO A 202 -0.54 14.37 14.76
C PRO A 202 -0.02 15.65 15.44
N ALA A 203 0.63 16.52 14.68
CA ALA A 203 1.03 17.81 15.21
C ALA A 203 -0.20 18.65 15.54
N THR A 204 -0.20 19.25 16.72
CA THR A 204 -1.21 20.24 17.09
C THR A 204 -1.09 21.48 16.20
N HIS A 205 -2.19 22.21 16.06
CA HIS A 205 -2.18 23.50 15.36
C HIS A 205 -1.11 24.46 15.91
N ALA A 206 -0.88 24.47 17.22
CA ALA A 206 0.15 25.27 17.86
C ALA A 206 1.57 24.86 17.47
N GLN A 207 1.84 23.56 17.35
CA GLN A 207 3.14 23.05 16.87
C GLN A 207 3.40 23.46 15.42
N VAL A 208 2.41 23.31 14.54
CA VAL A 208 2.52 23.75 13.13
C VAL A 208 2.76 25.25 13.05
N ALA A 209 1.97 26.05 13.77
CA ALA A 209 2.11 27.50 13.77
C ALA A 209 3.48 27.95 14.30
N GLY A 210 3.96 27.35 15.40
CA GLY A 210 5.28 27.65 15.97
C GLY A 210 6.43 27.21 15.07
N MET A 211 6.27 26.12 14.31
CA MET A 211 7.26 25.68 13.32
C MET A 211 7.34 26.64 12.13
N VAL A 212 6.19 27.09 11.60
CA VAL A 212 6.16 28.06 10.49
C VAL A 212 6.73 29.42 10.93
N ALA A 213 6.42 29.88 12.14
CA ALA A 213 7.02 31.10 12.69
C ALA A 213 8.55 30.98 12.87
N HIS A 214 9.04 29.80 13.27
CA HIS A 214 10.48 29.55 13.35
C HIS A 214 11.13 29.55 11.96
N LEU A 215 10.50 28.93 10.96
CA LEU A 215 10.95 28.98 9.57
C LEU A 215 11.00 30.42 9.04
N GLU A 216 9.97 31.23 9.33
CA GLU A 216 9.94 32.65 8.98
C GLU A 216 11.15 33.40 9.54
N SER A 217 11.47 33.21 10.82
CA SER A 217 12.65 33.82 11.45
C SER A 217 13.95 33.45 10.74
N VAL A 218 14.13 32.16 10.41
CA VAL A 218 15.33 31.68 9.68
C VAL A 218 15.40 32.31 8.28
N MET A 219 14.27 32.38 7.57
CA MET A 219 14.21 32.98 6.24
C MET A 219 14.51 34.48 6.27
N GLN A 220 14.13 35.19 7.34
CA GLN A 220 14.51 36.59 7.56
C GLN A 220 16.00 36.75 7.83
N GLU A 221 16.60 35.90 8.68
CA GLU A 221 18.05 35.90 8.96
C GLU A 221 18.89 35.68 7.69
N LEU A 222 18.37 34.91 6.73
CA LEU A 222 19.01 34.61 5.45
C LEU A 222 18.71 35.65 4.34
N ASP A 223 18.02 36.75 4.65
CA ASP A 223 17.59 37.78 3.69
C ASP A 223 16.76 37.22 2.51
N PHE A 224 16.04 36.10 2.71
CA PHE A 224 15.31 35.40 1.64
C PHE A 224 14.15 36.22 1.04
N PHE A 225 13.61 37.16 1.83
CA PHE A 225 12.46 37.99 1.47
C PHE A 225 12.83 39.27 0.69
N ARG A 226 14.12 39.55 0.45
CA ARG A 226 14.59 40.84 -0.11
C ARG A 226 13.87 41.32 -1.38
N ARG A 227 13.42 40.39 -2.23
CA ARG A 227 12.65 40.67 -3.46
C ARG A 227 11.30 39.96 -3.50
N ARG A 228 10.78 39.48 -2.36
CA ARG A 228 9.59 38.62 -2.30
C ARG A 228 8.58 39.12 -1.28
N ASN A 229 7.29 38.95 -1.58
CA ASN A 229 6.22 39.25 -0.62
C ASN A 229 6.18 38.19 0.51
N GLY A 230 6.78 38.53 1.65
CA GLY A 230 6.93 37.62 2.79
C GLY A 230 5.60 37.17 3.39
N GLU A 231 4.67 38.08 3.65
CA GLU A 231 3.38 37.75 4.25
C GLU A 231 2.56 36.75 3.41
N ARG A 232 2.59 36.90 2.07
CA ARG A 232 1.91 35.97 1.17
C ARG A 232 2.54 34.58 1.24
N MET A 233 3.86 34.52 1.36
CA MET A 233 4.60 33.26 1.42
C MET A 233 4.39 32.52 2.74
N ILE A 234 4.40 33.22 3.87
CA ILE A 234 4.11 32.62 5.18
C ILE A 234 2.68 32.07 5.24
N ARG A 235 1.70 32.80 4.71
CA ARG A 235 0.32 32.28 4.56
C ARG A 235 0.27 31.00 3.72
N ARG A 236 1.06 30.91 2.65
CA ARG A 236 1.18 29.68 1.84
C ARG A 236 1.84 28.53 2.61
N LEU A 237 2.86 28.81 3.41
CA LEU A 237 3.53 27.80 4.23
C LEU A 237 2.59 27.23 5.30
N HIS A 238 1.81 28.08 5.98
CA HIS A 238 0.77 27.61 6.90
C HIS A 238 -0.23 26.67 6.19
N SER A 239 -0.73 27.06 5.02
CA SER A 239 -1.65 26.22 4.24
C SER A 239 -1.02 24.92 3.75
N LEU A 240 0.27 24.96 3.36
CA LEU A 240 1.02 23.77 2.93
C LEU A 240 1.13 22.76 4.08
N PHE A 241 1.62 23.19 5.23
CA PHE A 241 1.82 22.31 6.38
C PHE A 241 0.51 21.88 7.05
N ALA A 242 -0.55 22.68 6.97
CA ALA A 242 -1.87 22.24 7.42
C ALA A 242 -2.42 21.09 6.55
N ARG A 243 -2.16 21.12 5.24
CA ARG A 243 -2.60 20.05 4.30
C ARG A 243 -1.69 18.82 4.32
N ALA A 244 -0.44 18.98 4.74
CA ALA A 244 0.53 17.89 4.81
C ALA A 244 0.29 16.93 5.99
N GLU A 245 -0.57 17.29 6.94
CA GLU A 245 -0.89 16.51 8.15
C GLU A 245 0.37 16.00 8.89
N PRO A 246 1.36 16.87 9.21
CA PRO A 246 2.60 16.45 9.83
C PRO A 246 2.38 15.86 11.22
N SER A 247 3.20 14.90 11.59
CA SER A 247 3.31 14.41 12.96
C SER A 247 4.09 15.39 13.84
N SER A 248 3.96 15.23 15.16
CA SER A 248 4.79 15.97 16.12
C SER A 248 6.29 15.75 15.90
N GLU A 249 6.69 14.54 15.47
CA GLU A 249 8.07 14.20 15.15
C GLU A 249 8.56 14.93 13.90
N ASP A 250 7.73 15.05 12.86
CA ASP A 250 8.05 15.84 11.66
C ASP A 250 8.30 17.31 12.02
N ILE A 251 7.48 17.86 12.93
CA ILE A 251 7.66 19.22 13.43
C ILE A 251 8.98 19.36 14.19
N ASP A 252 9.30 18.43 15.08
CA ASP A 252 10.53 18.49 15.87
C ASP A 252 11.78 18.32 14.99
N LEU A 253 11.72 17.45 13.98
CA LEU A 253 12.74 17.28 12.95
C LEU A 253 12.98 18.60 12.20
N LEU A 254 11.92 19.21 11.66
CA LEU A 254 12.00 20.48 10.93
C LEU A 254 12.55 21.60 11.82
N ARG A 255 12.08 21.72 13.07
CA ARG A 255 12.60 22.72 14.02
C ARG A 255 14.05 22.44 14.44
N GLY A 256 14.48 21.18 14.48
CA GLY A 256 15.87 20.78 14.67
C GLY A 256 16.76 21.21 13.50
N PHE A 257 16.29 20.99 12.27
CA PHE A 257 16.95 21.45 11.05
C PHE A 257 17.08 22.97 11.02
N PHE A 258 16.00 23.71 11.26
CA PHE A 258 16.00 25.18 11.33
C PHE A 258 17.00 25.74 12.34
N ARG A 259 17.08 25.14 13.55
CA ARG A 259 18.11 25.51 14.55
C ARG A 259 19.53 25.36 14.03
N THR A 260 19.78 24.31 13.25
CA THR A 260 21.10 24.03 12.68
C THR A 260 21.45 25.03 11.59
N VAL A 261 20.47 25.39 10.76
CA VAL A 261 20.63 26.42 9.71
C VAL A 261 20.96 27.78 10.34
N SER A 262 20.17 28.27 11.30
CA SER A 262 20.44 29.55 11.99
C SER A 262 21.81 29.57 12.66
N LYS A 263 22.22 28.48 13.32
CA LYS A 263 23.55 28.39 13.95
C LYS A 263 24.69 28.56 12.93
N ARG A 264 24.58 27.94 11.75
CA ARG A 264 25.59 28.06 10.70
C ARG A 264 25.59 29.44 10.03
N ALA A 265 24.41 29.99 9.77
CA ALA A 265 24.27 31.34 9.24
C ALA A 265 24.91 32.39 10.17
N GLY A 266 24.67 32.29 11.48
CA GLY A 266 25.30 33.16 12.48
C GLY A 266 26.83 33.00 12.57
N GLN A 267 27.35 31.77 12.45
CA GLN A 267 28.79 31.51 12.43
C GLN A 267 29.48 32.05 11.17
N ALA A 268 28.83 31.93 10.01
CA ALA A 268 29.32 32.48 8.74
C ALA A 268 29.36 34.02 8.77
N ALA A 269 28.35 34.67 9.38
CA ALA A 269 28.30 36.12 9.56
C ALA A 269 29.37 36.66 10.52
N LEU A 270 29.73 35.91 11.58
CA LEU A 270 30.85 36.28 12.46
C LEU A 270 32.23 36.12 11.80
N ALA A 271 32.38 35.17 10.87
CA ALA A 271 33.64 34.94 10.16
C ALA A 271 33.93 36.01 9.08
N THR A 272 32.94 36.82 8.68
CA THR A 272 33.05 37.80 7.58
C THR A 272 33.20 39.27 8.03
N GLN A 273 33.25 39.60 9.32
CA GLN A 273 33.50 40.98 9.76
C GLN A 273 35.00 41.34 9.73
N PRO A 274 35.44 42.37 8.97
CA PRO A 274 36.83 42.86 9.03
C PRO A 274 37.04 43.75 10.26
N SER A 275 38.13 43.55 10.98
CA SER A 275 38.57 44.42 12.06
C SER A 275 38.96 45.80 11.53
N HIS A 276 38.18 46.85 11.77
CA HIS A 276 38.62 48.22 11.50
C HIS A 276 38.47 49.15 12.71
N SER A 277 39.62 49.75 13.05
CA SER A 277 39.85 50.77 14.04
C SER A 277 39.23 52.11 13.65
N SER A 278 38.80 52.83 14.68
CA SER A 278 38.16 54.15 14.65
C SER A 278 38.95 55.23 13.92
N LYS A 279 38.25 56.04 13.12
CA LYS A 279 38.42 57.52 13.01
C LYS A 279 37.22 58.10 12.23
N GLY A 280 36.45 59.01 12.87
CA GLY A 280 35.55 59.95 12.16
C GLY A 280 36.32 61.21 11.72
N PRO A 281 35.68 62.32 11.28
CA PRO A 281 34.25 62.62 11.06
C PRO A 281 33.98 63.12 9.60
N THR A 282 32.78 63.50 9.11
CA THR A 282 32.10 64.82 9.31
C THR A 282 30.85 64.89 8.40
N MET A 283 29.82 65.64 8.83
CA MET A 283 28.56 65.93 8.12
C MET A 283 28.69 66.96 6.99
N THR A 284 27.81 66.87 5.98
CA THR A 284 27.15 68.02 5.31
C THR A 284 25.77 67.62 4.75
N GLN A 285 24.79 68.51 4.91
CA GLN A 285 23.42 68.50 4.36
C GLN A 285 23.40 68.97 2.88
N GLU A 286 22.48 68.46 2.06
CA GLU A 286 21.43 69.25 1.37
C GLU A 286 20.60 68.42 0.36
N ASP A 287 19.38 68.92 0.13
CA ASP A 287 18.21 68.38 -0.59
C ASP A 287 18.40 68.04 -2.08
N LYS A 288 17.53 67.16 -2.61
CA LYS A 288 16.53 67.51 -3.67
C LYS A 288 15.65 66.34 -4.13
N ASN A 289 14.36 66.68 -4.25
CA ASN A 289 13.25 65.96 -4.89
C ASN A 289 13.59 65.08 -6.10
N HIS A 290 12.98 63.89 -6.15
CA HIS A 290 12.54 63.29 -7.40
C HIS A 290 11.13 62.69 -7.25
N THR A 291 10.22 63.22 -8.06
CA THR A 291 8.82 62.83 -8.23
C THR A 291 8.70 61.40 -8.75
N CYS A 292 7.76 60.63 -8.19
CA CYS A 292 7.44 59.26 -8.58
C CYS A 292 6.36 59.31 -9.68
N ASP A 293 6.72 58.92 -10.90
CA ASP A 293 5.73 58.59 -11.94
C ASP A 293 5.21 57.18 -11.67
N VAL A 294 3.89 57.05 -11.60
CA VAL A 294 3.19 55.80 -11.25
C VAL A 294 2.84 55.08 -12.54
N THR A 295 3.53 53.99 -12.85
CA THR A 295 3.11 53.07 -13.92
C THR A 295 1.93 52.21 -13.45
N PRO A 296 0.89 51.99 -14.28
CA PRO A 296 -0.27 51.18 -13.89
C PRO A 296 0.11 49.70 -13.68
N ALA A 297 -0.44 49.08 -12.65
CA ALA A 297 -0.15 47.72 -12.19
C ALA A 297 -0.25 46.61 -13.24
N ALA A 298 -0.95 46.84 -14.36
CA ALA A 298 -1.10 45.87 -15.44
C ALA A 298 0.15 45.76 -16.34
N GLU A 299 0.95 46.83 -16.47
CA GLU A 299 2.21 46.79 -17.23
C GLU A 299 3.32 46.10 -16.42
N MET A 300 3.33 46.30 -15.09
CA MET A 300 4.22 45.58 -14.18
C MET A 300 3.97 44.07 -14.14
N GLU A 301 2.71 43.63 -14.23
CA GLU A 301 2.36 42.20 -14.26
C GLU A 301 2.79 41.50 -15.56
N ALA A 302 2.90 42.24 -16.67
CA ALA A 302 3.37 41.70 -17.95
C ALA A 302 4.89 41.59 -18.00
N GLU A 303 5.62 42.63 -17.55
CA GLU A 303 7.08 42.60 -17.45
C GLU A 303 7.58 41.57 -16.42
N GLU A 304 6.90 41.39 -15.28
CA GLU A 304 7.27 40.35 -14.30
C GLU A 304 7.07 38.92 -14.82
N ARG A 305 6.08 38.68 -15.70
CA ARG A 305 5.87 37.35 -16.30
C ARG A 305 6.95 36.97 -17.29
N GLU A 306 7.54 37.93 -18.00
CA GLU A 306 8.64 37.70 -18.94
C GLU A 306 9.96 37.44 -18.18
N LEU A 307 10.22 38.20 -17.10
CA LEU A 307 11.40 38.02 -16.23
C LEU A 307 11.40 36.71 -15.43
N ILE A 308 10.23 36.18 -15.05
CA ILE A 308 10.13 34.90 -14.31
C ILE A 308 10.45 33.68 -15.19
N ILE A 309 10.30 33.78 -16.51
CA ILE A 309 10.55 32.65 -17.42
C ILE A 309 12.06 32.50 -17.71
N ASP A 310 12.79 33.59 -17.94
CA ASP A 310 14.22 33.53 -18.27
C ASP A 310 15.11 33.14 -17.08
N ASP A 311 14.88 33.67 -15.88
CA ASP A 311 15.66 33.31 -14.67
C ASP A 311 15.39 31.86 -14.21
N SER A 312 14.21 31.31 -14.48
CA SER A 312 13.86 29.95 -14.04
C SER A 312 14.50 28.85 -14.89
N VAL A 313 14.81 29.12 -16.16
CA VAL A 313 15.39 28.13 -17.08
C VAL A 313 16.91 28.12 -16.97
N ALA A 314 17.55 29.27 -16.78
CA ALA A 314 19.01 29.35 -16.62
C ALA A 314 19.50 28.71 -15.31
N ASP A 315 18.83 28.97 -14.19
CA ASP A 315 19.21 28.43 -12.87
C ASP A 315 18.92 26.91 -12.73
N LEU A 316 17.95 26.38 -13.48
CA LEU A 316 17.67 24.94 -13.52
C LEU A 316 18.64 24.16 -14.42
N ILE A 317 19.30 24.83 -15.38
CA ILE A 317 20.29 24.21 -16.26
C ILE A 317 21.65 24.08 -15.54
N GLU A 318 22.00 25.02 -14.65
CA GLU A 318 23.28 24.97 -13.92
C GLU A 318 23.35 23.81 -12.88
N TYR A 319 22.20 23.28 -12.44
CA TYR A 319 22.14 22.12 -11.54
C TYR A 319 22.00 20.77 -12.28
N ALA A 320 21.98 20.78 -13.61
CA ALA A 320 21.68 19.61 -14.45
C ALA A 320 22.84 19.19 -15.38
N ASP A 321 24.05 19.69 -15.19
CA ASP A 321 25.21 19.22 -15.96
C ASP A 321 25.86 17.99 -15.34
N GLY A 322 25.30 16.83 -15.72
CA GLY A 322 26.01 15.55 -15.84
C GLY A 322 26.00 14.63 -14.61
N PRO A 323 25.71 13.32 -14.76
CA PRO A 323 26.00 12.35 -13.70
C PRO A 323 27.51 12.36 -13.43
N ILE A 324 27.89 12.41 -12.14
CA ILE A 324 29.26 12.26 -11.65
C ILE A 324 29.89 11.03 -12.34
N SER A 325 31.07 11.17 -12.91
CA SER A 325 31.69 10.06 -13.64
C SER A 325 32.09 8.92 -12.69
N ASP A 326 32.06 7.67 -13.15
CA ASP A 326 32.50 6.51 -12.35
C ASP A 326 33.94 6.69 -11.83
N ALA A 327 34.77 7.48 -12.52
CA ALA A 327 36.13 7.81 -12.09
C ALA A 327 36.18 8.80 -10.91
N GLU A 328 35.23 9.73 -10.81
CA GLU A 328 35.10 10.66 -9.69
C GLU A 328 34.51 9.96 -8.45
N ILE A 329 33.58 9.02 -8.66
CA ILE A 329 33.03 8.18 -7.59
C ILE A 329 34.12 7.27 -6.98
N GLU A 330 35.01 6.73 -7.80
CA GLU A 330 36.11 5.89 -7.33
C GLU A 330 37.24 6.72 -6.66
N ALA A 331 37.40 7.99 -7.03
CA ALA A 331 38.35 8.92 -6.40
C ALA A 331 37.90 9.42 -5.02
N GLU A 332 36.59 9.51 -4.76
CA GLU A 332 36.01 9.92 -3.47
C GLU A 332 35.66 8.75 -2.54
N ARG A 333 35.94 7.50 -2.95
CA ARG A 333 35.74 6.32 -2.10
C ARG A 333 36.74 6.32 -0.94
N LEU A 334 36.24 6.51 0.28
CA LEU A 334 37.00 6.22 1.50
C LEU A 334 37.46 4.76 1.50
N HIS A 335 38.77 4.53 1.53
CA HIS A 335 39.32 3.18 1.67
C HIS A 335 39.05 2.65 3.09
N LEU A 336 38.76 1.35 3.21
CA LEU A 336 38.54 0.70 4.51
C LEU A 336 39.70 0.89 5.51
N SER A 337 40.89 1.24 5.04
CA SER A 337 42.06 1.59 5.86
C SER A 337 41.91 2.92 6.63
N ASP A 338 40.99 3.79 6.21
CA ASP A 338 40.78 5.13 6.81
C ASP A 338 39.70 5.12 7.91
N ILE A 339 39.01 3.99 8.09
CA ILE A 339 38.01 3.80 9.13
C ILE A 339 38.73 3.31 10.40
N LYS A 340 39.02 4.21 11.34
CA LYS A 340 39.45 3.81 12.69
C LYS A 340 38.33 3.01 13.38
N PRO A 341 38.58 1.79 13.89
CA PRO A 341 37.57 1.07 14.66
C PRO A 341 37.23 1.84 15.94
N LYS A 342 35.93 1.84 16.31
CA LYS A 342 35.44 2.37 17.58
C LYS A 342 36.12 1.62 18.76
N PRO A 343 36.44 2.28 19.87
CA PRO A 343 36.89 1.58 21.07
C PRO A 343 35.73 0.75 21.62
N GLU A 344 36.01 -0.50 21.98
CA GLU A 344 35.07 -1.40 22.66
C GLU A 344 34.81 -0.89 24.07
N ASP A 345 33.52 -0.76 24.43
CA ASP A 345 33.09 -0.47 25.80
C ASP A 345 33.39 -1.71 26.68
N HIS A 346 34.25 -1.50 27.68
CA HIS A 346 34.51 -2.43 28.78
C HIS A 346 33.54 -2.24 29.93
#